data_AF-A0A653QDQ3-F1
#
_entry.id   AF-A0A653QDQ3-F1
#
_cell.length_a   1.000
_cell.length_b   1.000
_cell.length_c   1.000
_cell.angle_alpha   90.00
_cell.angle_beta   90.00
_cell.angle_gamma   90.00
#
_symmetry.space_group_name_H-M   'P 1'
#
loop_
_entity.id
_entity.type
_entity.pdbx_description
1 polymer ?
#
loop_
_entity_poly.entity_id
_entity_poly.type
_entity_poly.pdbx_seq_one_letter_code
_entity_poly.pdbx_strand_id
1 'polypeptide(L)'
;MILYMDELRKRVREQLKTAGIADERTEADVLLAAVLRVSRGEVQMRSLLGRAVSEADALAVGKAASRRARREPLQHVTGRAPFIDMELAVGPGAFVPRPETESLVMAAVEHLGGAESTPAKLTGVDVGSGTGAVALGVARLHGGITMTAIERSSAAWPWLRSNVESYGEGAVATFFGDAARAFAALPSASLDLVVSNPPYVPAANRPESREVWHHDPEAALYSGADGLDFIRRLATWSARALRPEGVLVIEHEDSQGAEIREIFANAGFSGAATARDLTGRDRITSAVRSASNGDAPGRPAIM
;
A
#
# COMPACT_ATOMS: atom_id res chain seq x y z
N MET A 1 -15.08 -39.03 -12.12
CA MET A 1 -15.68 -38.19 -13.18
C MET A 1 -14.58 -37.28 -13.70
N ILE A 2 -14.32 -37.25 -15.01
CA ILE A 2 -13.31 -36.34 -15.59
C ILE A 2 -13.87 -34.92 -15.51
N LEU A 3 -13.12 -33.98 -14.94
CA LEU A 3 -13.50 -32.57 -14.89
C LEU A 3 -12.70 -31.79 -15.93
N TYR A 4 -13.40 -31.00 -16.74
CA TYR A 4 -12.80 -30.15 -17.76
C TYR A 4 -12.61 -28.71 -17.27
N MET A 5 -11.63 -28.01 -17.85
CA MET A 5 -11.27 -26.66 -17.46
C MET A 5 -12.42 -25.65 -17.62
N ASP A 6 -13.21 -25.77 -18.67
CA ASP A 6 -14.38 -24.94 -18.91
C ASP A 6 -15.48 -25.15 -17.86
N GLU A 7 -15.74 -26.41 -17.49
CA GLU A 7 -16.67 -26.72 -16.40
C GLU A 7 -16.19 -26.17 -15.06
N LEU A 8 -14.91 -26.37 -14.72
CA LEU A 8 -14.33 -25.87 -13.48
C LEU A 8 -14.40 -24.34 -13.41
N ARG A 9 -13.99 -23.66 -14.50
CA ARG A 9 -14.05 -22.21 -14.62
C ARG A 9 -15.48 -21.68 -14.49
N LYS A 10 -16.47 -22.34 -15.10
CA LYS A 10 -17.89 -21.98 -14.97
C LYS A 10 -18.39 -22.15 -13.53
N ARG A 11 -18.04 -23.26 -12.87
CA ARG A 11 -18.42 -23.52 -11.46
C ARG A 11 -17.88 -22.44 -10.52
N VAL A 12 -16.60 -22.07 -10.66
CA VAL A 12 -15.99 -21.00 -9.85
C VAL A 12 -16.69 -19.66 -10.10
N ARG A 13 -16.96 -19.31 -11.36
CA ARG A 13 -17.67 -18.06 -11.70
C ARG A 13 -19.05 -17.98 -11.08
N GLU A 14 -19.85 -19.02 -11.19
CA GLU A 14 -21.19 -19.05 -10.59
C GLU A 14 -21.12 -18.98 -9.06
N GLN A 15 -20.14 -19.62 -8.44
CA GLN A 15 -19.92 -19.53 -7.00
C GLN A 15 -19.58 -18.09 -6.56
N LEU A 16 -18.66 -17.42 -7.25
CA LEU A 16 -18.30 -16.03 -6.96
C LEU A 16 -19.44 -15.06 -7.24
N LYS A 17 -20.20 -15.28 -8.32
CA LYS A 17 -21.41 -14.52 -8.63
C LYS A 17 -22.44 -14.62 -7.51
N THR A 18 -22.70 -15.82 -7.02
CA THR A 18 -23.65 -16.09 -5.93
C THR A 18 -23.19 -15.42 -4.62
N ALA A 19 -21.89 -15.30 -4.40
CA ALA A 19 -21.30 -14.57 -3.28
C ALA A 19 -21.30 -13.03 -3.45
N GLY A 20 -21.83 -12.51 -4.56
CA GLY A 20 -21.90 -11.08 -4.84
C GLY A 20 -20.54 -10.43 -5.13
N ILE A 21 -19.60 -11.19 -5.69
CA ILE A 21 -18.34 -10.63 -6.22
C ILE A 21 -18.64 -9.92 -7.54
N ALA A 22 -18.28 -8.64 -7.66
CA ALA A 22 -18.64 -7.81 -8.82
C ALA A 22 -17.88 -8.21 -10.09
N ASP A 23 -16.58 -8.52 -9.97
CA ASP A 23 -15.71 -8.91 -11.08
C ASP A 23 -15.52 -10.43 -11.17
N GLU A 24 -16.59 -11.20 -10.97
CA GLU A 24 -16.57 -12.65 -10.77
C GLU A 24 -15.84 -13.40 -11.90
N ARG A 25 -15.96 -12.90 -13.14
CA ARG A 25 -15.34 -13.52 -14.32
C ARG A 25 -13.83 -13.36 -14.31
N THR A 26 -13.37 -12.17 -13.97
CA THR A 26 -11.94 -11.81 -13.93
C THR A 26 -11.29 -12.46 -12.73
N GLU A 27 -11.91 -12.36 -11.56
CA GLU A 27 -11.39 -12.96 -10.34
C GLU A 27 -11.32 -14.49 -10.42
N ALA A 28 -12.30 -15.15 -11.07
CA ALA A 28 -12.22 -16.59 -11.33
C ALA A 28 -10.97 -16.94 -12.14
N ASP A 29 -10.71 -16.21 -13.24
CA ASP A 29 -9.54 -16.48 -14.09
C ASP A 29 -8.22 -16.24 -13.32
N VAL A 30 -8.15 -15.21 -12.48
CA VAL A 30 -6.99 -14.94 -11.61
C VAL A 30 -6.81 -16.05 -10.58
N LEU A 31 -7.89 -16.50 -9.94
CA LEU A 31 -7.86 -17.55 -8.93
C LEU A 31 -7.43 -18.90 -9.52
N LEU A 32 -7.98 -19.29 -10.67
CA LEU A 32 -7.54 -20.49 -11.38
C LEU A 32 -6.06 -20.38 -11.79
N ALA A 33 -5.64 -19.24 -12.35
CA ALA A 33 -4.26 -19.01 -12.76
C ALA A 33 -3.28 -19.18 -11.59
N ALA A 34 -3.60 -18.56 -10.43
CA ALA A 34 -2.77 -18.62 -9.24
C ALA A 34 -2.67 -20.05 -8.68
N VAL A 35 -3.80 -20.75 -8.51
CA VAL A 35 -3.82 -22.10 -7.92
C VAL A 35 -3.12 -23.11 -8.83
N LEU A 36 -3.36 -23.02 -10.14
CA LEU A 36 -2.79 -23.95 -11.13
C LEU A 36 -1.36 -23.59 -11.56
N ARG A 37 -0.84 -22.44 -11.10
CA ARG A 37 0.49 -21.91 -11.45
C ARG A 37 0.68 -21.74 -12.95
N VAL A 38 -0.32 -21.16 -13.60
CA VAL A 38 -0.31 -20.84 -15.04
C VAL A 38 -0.72 -19.40 -15.26
N SER A 39 -0.48 -18.87 -16.47
CA SER A 39 -0.97 -17.54 -16.82
C SER A 39 -2.50 -17.53 -16.99
N ARG A 40 -3.11 -16.35 -16.88
CA ARG A 40 -4.54 -16.16 -17.20
C ARG A 40 -4.86 -16.57 -18.64
N GLY A 41 -3.96 -16.30 -19.57
CA GLY A 41 -4.11 -16.71 -20.97
C GLY A 41 -4.12 -18.23 -21.14
N GLU A 42 -3.28 -18.94 -20.39
CA GLU A 42 -3.25 -20.40 -20.38
C GLU A 42 -4.56 -21.00 -19.82
N VAL A 43 -5.15 -20.40 -18.78
CA VAL A 43 -6.48 -20.82 -18.28
C VAL A 43 -7.53 -20.72 -19.40
N GLN A 44 -7.54 -19.61 -20.15
CA GLN A 44 -8.48 -19.40 -21.25
C GLN A 44 -8.26 -20.40 -22.38
N MET A 45 -7.01 -20.61 -22.79
CA MET A 45 -6.66 -21.59 -23.82
C MET A 45 -7.07 -23.01 -23.40
N ARG A 46 -6.78 -23.44 -22.17
CA ARG A 46 -7.18 -24.75 -21.65
C ARG A 46 -8.69 -24.92 -21.61
N SER A 47 -9.42 -23.87 -21.27
CA SER A 47 -10.89 -23.85 -21.30
C SER A 47 -11.43 -24.01 -22.72
N LEU A 48 -10.85 -23.34 -23.72
CA LEU A 48 -11.29 -23.44 -25.12
C LEU A 48 -10.98 -24.82 -25.74
N LEU A 49 -9.85 -25.41 -25.37
CA LEU A 49 -9.42 -26.71 -25.87
C LEU A 49 -10.02 -27.90 -25.10
N GLY A 50 -10.90 -27.67 -24.12
CA GLY A 50 -11.50 -28.73 -23.31
C GLY A 50 -10.45 -29.58 -22.59
N ARG A 51 -9.39 -28.96 -22.05
CA ARG A 51 -8.35 -29.70 -21.33
C ARG A 51 -8.90 -30.22 -19.99
N ALA A 52 -8.60 -31.48 -19.68
CA ALA A 52 -8.91 -32.07 -18.39
C ALA A 52 -8.09 -31.42 -17.28
N VAL A 53 -8.67 -31.37 -16.07
CA VAL A 53 -8.02 -30.90 -14.84
C VAL A 53 -7.89 -32.09 -13.89
N SER A 54 -6.75 -32.17 -13.19
CA SER A 54 -6.55 -33.23 -12.19
C SER A 54 -7.53 -33.05 -11.03
N GLU A 55 -7.88 -34.14 -10.35
CA GLU A 55 -8.77 -34.08 -9.18
C GLU A 55 -8.17 -33.25 -8.05
N ALA A 56 -6.84 -33.35 -7.86
CA ALA A 56 -6.11 -32.56 -6.87
C ALA A 56 -6.20 -31.06 -7.16
N ASP A 57 -6.01 -30.65 -8.42
CA ASP A 57 -6.12 -29.26 -8.85
C ASP A 57 -7.55 -28.74 -8.71
N ALA A 58 -8.54 -29.52 -9.12
CA ALA A 58 -9.94 -29.18 -8.98
C ALA A 58 -10.32 -28.95 -7.51
N LEU A 59 -9.83 -29.80 -6.61
CA LEU A 59 -10.02 -29.66 -5.16
C LEU A 59 -9.33 -28.40 -4.62
N ALA A 60 -8.11 -28.11 -5.05
CA ALA A 60 -7.38 -26.91 -4.65
C ALA A 60 -8.11 -25.63 -5.10
N VAL A 61 -8.59 -25.60 -6.35
CA VAL A 61 -9.38 -24.49 -6.90
C VAL A 61 -10.69 -24.34 -6.13
N GLY A 62 -11.39 -25.43 -5.84
CA GLY A 62 -12.64 -25.40 -5.06
C GLY A 62 -12.45 -24.83 -3.65
N LYS A 63 -11.33 -25.16 -2.98
CA LYS A 63 -10.98 -24.59 -1.67
C LYS A 63 -10.71 -23.08 -1.76
N ALA A 64 -9.95 -22.64 -2.77
CA ALA A 64 -9.67 -21.23 -3.00
C ALA A 64 -10.96 -20.45 -3.34
N ALA A 65 -11.81 -20.98 -4.22
CA ALA A 65 -13.10 -20.37 -4.57
C ALA A 65 -14.02 -20.24 -3.35
N SER A 66 -14.01 -21.23 -2.45
CA SER A 66 -14.78 -21.19 -1.20
C SER A 66 -14.26 -20.14 -0.22
N ARG A 67 -12.94 -19.95 -0.13
CA ARG A 67 -12.34 -18.83 0.62
C ARG A 67 -12.79 -17.49 0.05
N ARG A 68 -12.66 -17.30 -1.27
CA ARG A 68 -13.05 -16.05 -1.93
C ARG A 68 -14.55 -15.77 -1.83
N ALA A 69 -15.40 -16.79 -1.92
CA ALA A 69 -16.84 -16.67 -1.74
C ALA A 69 -17.25 -16.21 -0.33
N ARG A 70 -16.38 -16.40 0.68
CA ARG A 70 -16.56 -15.83 2.03
C ARG A 70 -16.05 -14.39 2.16
N ARG A 71 -15.77 -13.72 1.04
CA ARG A 71 -15.26 -12.35 0.97
C ARG A 71 -13.83 -12.18 1.50
N GLU A 72 -13.07 -13.25 1.61
CA GLU A 72 -11.62 -13.13 1.82
C GLU A 72 -11.00 -12.40 0.62
N PRO A 73 -10.09 -11.42 0.82
CA PRO A 73 -9.46 -10.71 -0.29
C PRO A 73 -8.81 -11.67 -1.28
N LEU A 74 -9.01 -11.45 -2.58
CA LEU A 74 -8.48 -12.33 -3.62
C LEU A 74 -6.96 -12.53 -3.45
N GLN A 75 -6.26 -11.46 -3.12
CA GLN A 75 -4.81 -11.44 -2.92
C GLN A 75 -4.38 -12.27 -1.71
N HIS A 76 -5.17 -12.34 -0.64
CA HIS A 76 -4.91 -13.27 0.48
C HIS A 76 -5.19 -14.72 0.10
N VAL A 77 -6.14 -14.95 -0.83
CA VAL A 77 -6.42 -16.30 -1.36
C VAL A 77 -5.29 -16.77 -2.27
N THR A 78 -4.78 -15.90 -3.15
CA THR A 78 -3.68 -16.21 -4.08
C THR A 78 -2.29 -16.07 -3.45
N GLY A 79 -2.19 -15.38 -2.31
CA GLY A 79 -0.94 -15.08 -1.60
C GLY A 79 -0.11 -13.96 -2.23
N ARG A 80 -0.65 -13.23 -3.21
CA ARG A 80 0.09 -12.31 -4.08
C ARG A 80 -0.73 -11.07 -4.41
N ALA A 81 -0.10 -9.90 -4.39
CA ALA A 81 -0.68 -8.63 -4.81
C ALA A 81 0.28 -7.92 -5.79
N PRO A 82 -0.18 -7.54 -7.00
CA PRO A 82 0.61 -6.69 -7.87
C PRO A 82 0.75 -5.29 -7.25
N PHE A 83 1.93 -4.70 -7.37
CA PHE A 83 2.19 -3.32 -6.96
C PHE A 83 3.35 -2.75 -7.79
N ILE A 84 3.08 -1.70 -8.55
CA ILE A 84 4.02 -1.13 -9.54
C ILE A 84 4.44 -2.23 -10.52
N ASP A 85 5.71 -2.62 -10.55
CA ASP A 85 6.27 -3.68 -11.40
C ASP A 85 6.67 -4.92 -10.57
N MET A 86 6.16 -5.03 -9.34
CA MET A 86 6.42 -6.13 -8.41
C MET A 86 5.16 -6.98 -8.15
N GLU A 87 5.36 -8.20 -7.68
CA GLU A 87 4.30 -9.06 -7.18
C GLU A 87 4.61 -9.42 -5.72
N LEU A 88 4.02 -8.66 -4.80
CA LEU A 88 4.30 -8.74 -3.37
C LEU A 88 3.57 -9.94 -2.76
N ALA A 89 4.27 -10.69 -1.90
CA ALA A 89 3.67 -11.70 -1.06
C ALA A 89 2.76 -11.04 0.00
N VAL A 90 1.53 -11.52 0.11
CA VAL A 90 0.53 -10.99 1.05
C VAL A 90 -0.33 -12.11 1.63
N GLY A 91 -0.96 -11.84 2.77
CA GLY A 91 -1.91 -12.76 3.37
C GLY A 91 -2.54 -12.19 4.64
N PRO A 92 -3.19 -13.04 5.46
CA PRO A 92 -3.88 -12.59 6.66
C PRO A 92 -3.01 -11.70 7.55
N GLY A 93 -3.60 -10.59 8.00
CA GLY A 93 -2.92 -9.61 8.85
C GLY A 93 -2.12 -8.54 8.11
N ALA A 94 -1.91 -8.68 6.80
CA ALA A 94 -1.38 -7.62 5.94
C ALA A 94 -2.49 -6.89 5.19
N PHE A 95 -2.40 -5.55 5.17
CA PHE A 95 -3.21 -4.72 4.30
C PHE A 95 -2.85 -5.00 2.84
N VAL A 96 -3.85 -5.23 1.98
CA VAL A 96 -3.62 -5.47 0.55
C VAL A 96 -3.24 -4.13 -0.11
N PRO A 97 -2.08 -4.02 -0.77
CA PRO A 97 -1.71 -2.81 -1.51
C PRO A 97 -2.78 -2.46 -2.54
N ARG A 98 -3.16 -1.18 -2.58
CA ARG A 98 -4.21 -0.68 -3.47
C ARG A 98 -3.62 0.10 -4.64
N PRO A 99 -4.31 0.15 -5.80
CA PRO A 99 -3.88 0.98 -6.92
C PRO A 99 -3.68 2.45 -6.54
N GLU A 100 -4.52 2.99 -5.64
CA GLU A 100 -4.39 4.35 -5.15
C GLU A 100 -3.06 4.58 -4.42
N THR A 101 -2.54 3.56 -3.73
CA THR A 101 -1.25 3.62 -3.01
C THR A 101 -0.06 3.71 -3.98
N GLU A 102 -0.21 3.33 -5.26
CA GLU A 102 0.82 3.62 -6.27
C GLU A 102 0.94 5.13 -6.50
N SER A 103 -0.17 5.89 -6.43
CA SER A 103 -0.14 7.35 -6.54
C SER A 103 0.62 8.01 -5.40
N LEU A 104 0.57 7.44 -4.19
CA LEU A 104 1.38 7.87 -3.05
C LEU A 104 2.88 7.76 -3.36
N VAL A 105 3.30 6.62 -3.92
CA VAL A 105 4.70 6.38 -4.31
C VAL A 105 5.14 7.37 -5.38
N MET A 106 4.31 7.57 -6.42
CA MET A 106 4.62 8.51 -7.49
C MET A 106 4.79 9.93 -6.97
N ALA A 107 3.86 10.40 -6.11
CA ALA A 107 3.96 11.72 -5.50
C ALA A 107 5.21 11.87 -4.64
N ALA A 108 5.58 10.85 -3.86
CA ALA A 108 6.81 10.86 -3.08
C ALA A 108 8.06 10.98 -3.97
N VAL A 109 8.14 10.20 -5.05
CA VAL A 109 9.28 10.23 -5.99
C VAL A 109 9.36 11.56 -6.73
N GLU A 110 8.23 12.16 -7.10
CA GLU A 110 8.18 13.48 -7.74
C GLU A 110 8.77 14.57 -6.83
N HIS A 111 8.40 14.57 -5.54
CA HIS A 111 8.96 15.48 -4.54
C HIS A 111 10.47 15.33 -4.34
N LEU A 112 11.02 14.15 -4.61
CA LEU A 112 12.47 13.88 -4.55
C LEU A 112 13.22 14.32 -5.82
N GLY A 113 12.54 14.95 -6.79
CA GLY A 113 13.14 15.39 -8.05
C GLY A 113 13.01 14.36 -9.18
N GLY A 114 12.21 13.31 -8.99
CA GLY A 114 11.96 12.27 -9.98
C GLY A 114 13.06 11.22 -10.10
N ALA A 115 12.84 10.25 -10.99
CA ALA A 115 13.74 9.10 -11.21
C ALA A 115 15.11 9.48 -11.82
N GLU A 116 15.20 10.63 -12.49
CA GLU A 116 16.41 11.11 -13.18
C GLU A 116 17.26 12.08 -12.32
N SER A 117 16.87 12.32 -11.06
CA SER A 117 17.60 13.22 -10.16
C SER A 117 19.04 12.74 -9.91
N THR A 118 19.97 13.70 -9.79
CA THR A 118 21.39 13.41 -9.51
C THR A 118 21.55 12.69 -8.16
N PRO A 119 22.58 11.85 -7.99
CA PRO A 119 22.65 10.85 -6.92
C PRO A 119 23.00 11.48 -5.56
N ALA A 120 22.06 12.21 -4.97
CA ALA A 120 22.08 12.47 -3.54
C ALA A 120 21.69 11.16 -2.84
N LYS A 121 22.47 10.75 -1.85
CA LYS A 121 22.07 9.65 -0.95
C LYS A 121 20.98 10.18 -0.03
N LEU A 122 19.73 9.90 -0.39
CA LEU A 122 18.58 10.28 0.40
C LEU A 122 18.25 9.17 1.40
N THR A 123 17.66 9.54 2.53
CA THR A 123 17.17 8.63 3.56
C THR A 123 15.70 8.91 3.82
N GLY A 124 14.86 7.89 3.69
CA GLY A 124 13.43 7.99 3.93
C GLY A 124 12.91 6.93 4.89
N VAL A 125 11.70 7.15 5.39
CA VAL A 125 10.97 6.16 6.19
C VAL A 125 9.55 6.00 5.67
N ASP A 126 9.09 4.75 5.68
CA ASP A 126 7.70 4.37 5.42
C ASP A 126 7.07 3.90 6.74
N VAL A 127 6.02 4.59 7.19
CA VAL A 127 5.39 4.37 8.49
C VAL A 127 4.11 3.57 8.35
N GLY A 128 4.03 2.41 9.00
CA GLY A 128 2.91 1.47 8.82
C GLY A 128 3.05 0.69 7.52
N SER A 129 4.27 0.20 7.24
CA SER A 129 4.68 -0.27 5.92
C SER A 129 3.90 -1.51 5.45
N GLY A 130 3.28 -2.27 6.35
CA GLY A 130 2.43 -3.41 6.02
C GLY A 130 3.19 -4.50 5.27
N THR A 131 3.01 -4.57 3.96
CA THR A 131 3.70 -5.51 3.07
C THR A 131 5.06 -5.00 2.58
N GLY A 132 5.40 -3.74 2.86
CA GLY A 132 6.56 -3.06 2.29
C GLY A 132 6.29 -2.32 0.99
N ALA A 133 5.03 -2.31 0.52
CA ALA A 133 4.68 -1.80 -0.81
C ALA A 133 5.23 -0.40 -1.09
N VAL A 134 4.95 0.55 -0.19
CA VAL A 134 5.37 1.96 -0.37
C VAL A 134 6.89 2.09 -0.28
N ALA A 135 7.53 1.56 0.77
CA ALA A 135 8.99 1.59 0.91
C ALA A 135 9.73 1.00 -0.30
N LEU A 136 9.31 -0.19 -0.75
CA LEU A 136 9.89 -0.87 -1.91
C LEU A 136 9.62 -0.09 -3.19
N GLY A 137 8.41 0.43 -3.37
CA GLY A 137 8.06 1.23 -4.54
C GLY A 137 8.89 2.49 -4.66
N VAL A 138 9.05 3.24 -3.57
CA VAL A 138 9.88 4.46 -3.54
C VAL A 138 11.34 4.12 -3.85
N ALA A 139 11.92 3.13 -3.15
CA ALA A 139 13.30 2.72 -3.38
C ALA A 139 13.55 2.20 -4.80
N ARG A 140 12.55 1.56 -5.40
CA ARG A 140 12.64 1.00 -6.75
C ARG A 140 12.54 2.05 -7.84
N LEU A 141 11.70 3.07 -7.65
CA LEU A 141 11.53 4.17 -8.62
C LEU A 141 12.54 5.30 -8.43
N HIS A 142 13.15 5.43 -7.24
CA HIS A 142 14.17 6.42 -6.95
C HIS A 142 15.51 5.74 -6.58
N GLY A 143 16.42 5.61 -7.55
CA GLY A 143 17.68 4.87 -7.38
C GLY A 143 18.69 5.41 -6.36
N GLY A 144 18.42 6.58 -5.74
CA GLY A 144 19.30 7.25 -4.77
C GLY A 144 18.84 7.23 -3.31
N ILE A 145 17.71 6.59 -2.98
CA ILE A 145 17.15 6.62 -1.61
C ILE A 145 17.30 5.28 -0.88
N THR A 146 17.68 5.34 0.39
CA THR A 146 17.53 4.23 1.33
C THR A 146 16.29 4.43 2.18
N MET A 147 15.46 3.40 2.30
CA MET A 147 14.21 3.45 3.03
C MET A 147 14.29 2.60 4.31
N THR A 148 13.65 3.05 5.37
CA THR A 148 13.32 2.19 6.52
C THR A 148 11.82 1.96 6.56
N ALA A 149 11.40 0.71 6.39
CA ALA A 149 10.02 0.26 6.54
C ALA A 149 9.71 -0.05 8.00
N ILE A 150 8.87 0.79 8.63
CA ILE A 150 8.45 0.65 10.03
C ILE A 150 7.12 -0.07 10.08
N GLU A 151 7.08 -1.21 10.78
CA GLU A 151 5.86 -1.99 10.98
C GLU A 151 5.76 -2.50 12.42
N ARG A 152 4.58 -2.36 13.03
CA ARG A 152 4.33 -2.75 14.42
C ARG A 152 3.56 -4.05 14.57
N SER A 153 2.81 -4.45 13.54
CA SER A 153 1.98 -5.64 13.50
C SER A 153 2.85 -6.87 13.30
N SER A 154 2.84 -7.76 14.30
CA SER A 154 3.47 -9.07 14.19
C SER A 154 2.86 -9.93 13.09
N ALA A 155 1.62 -9.66 12.67
CA ALA A 155 0.95 -10.36 11.59
C ALA A 155 1.37 -9.85 10.20
N ALA A 156 1.64 -8.55 10.06
CA ALA A 156 2.15 -7.97 8.81
C ALA A 156 3.65 -8.21 8.61
N TRP A 157 4.41 -8.28 9.71
CA TRP A 157 5.86 -8.36 9.72
C TRP A 157 6.47 -9.47 8.85
N PRO A 158 5.96 -10.73 8.82
CA PRO A 158 6.50 -11.77 7.94
C PRO A 158 6.38 -11.41 6.45
N TRP A 159 5.28 -10.74 6.06
CA TRP A 159 5.05 -10.30 4.68
C TRP A 159 6.04 -9.20 4.29
N LEU A 160 6.18 -8.17 5.14
CA LEU A 160 7.19 -7.12 4.95
C LEU A 160 8.58 -7.72 4.74
N ARG A 161 9.00 -8.62 5.64
CA ARG A 161 10.34 -9.22 5.56
C ARG A 161 10.54 -10.02 4.27
N SER A 162 9.57 -10.86 3.91
CA SER A 162 9.64 -11.67 2.69
C SER A 162 9.74 -10.80 1.43
N ASN A 163 9.02 -9.68 1.39
CA ASN A 163 9.04 -8.78 0.24
C ASN A 163 10.33 -7.95 0.20
N VAL A 164 10.83 -7.49 1.34
CA VAL A 164 12.13 -6.78 1.41
C VAL A 164 13.28 -7.70 1.04
N GLU A 165 13.24 -8.97 1.42
CA GLU A 165 14.22 -9.97 0.96
C GLU A 165 14.17 -10.16 -0.56
N SER A 166 12.98 -10.09 -1.16
CA SER A 166 12.80 -10.32 -2.61
C SER A 166 13.13 -9.10 -3.47
N TYR A 167 12.91 -7.89 -2.96
CA TYR A 167 12.90 -6.66 -3.78
C TYR A 167 13.72 -5.50 -3.20
N GLY A 168 14.17 -5.58 -1.95
CA GLY A 168 14.74 -4.45 -1.22
C GLY A 168 16.26 -4.40 -1.14
N GLU A 169 16.99 -5.28 -1.84
CA GLU A 169 18.44 -5.52 -1.71
C GLU A 169 19.26 -4.24 -1.42
N GLY A 170 19.63 -4.03 -0.16
CA GLY A 170 20.44 -2.89 0.31
C GLY A 170 19.74 -1.52 0.32
N ALA A 171 18.61 -1.37 -0.37
CA ALA A 171 17.86 -0.13 -0.47
C ALA A 171 16.79 0.01 0.62
N VAL A 172 16.25 -1.10 1.15
CA VAL A 172 15.21 -1.07 2.18
C VAL A 172 15.61 -1.87 3.41
N ALA A 173 15.64 -1.20 4.56
CA ALA A 173 15.78 -1.81 5.88
C ALA A 173 14.39 -1.95 6.53
N THR A 174 14.25 -2.89 7.47
CA THR A 174 13.01 -3.10 8.22
C THR A 174 13.19 -2.77 9.70
N PHE A 175 12.16 -2.15 10.30
CA PHE A 175 12.11 -1.87 11.72
C PHE A 175 10.81 -2.42 12.31
N PHE A 176 10.93 -3.39 13.23
CA PHE A 176 9.77 -3.92 13.95
C PHE A 176 9.51 -3.12 15.22
N GLY A 177 8.37 -2.44 15.27
CA GLY A 177 7.91 -1.75 16.47
C GLY A 177 7.07 -0.52 16.20
N ASP A 178 6.76 0.18 17.29
CA ASP A 178 5.94 1.39 17.24
C ASP A 178 6.69 2.56 16.58
N ALA A 179 5.96 3.35 15.78
CA ALA A 179 6.49 4.52 15.10
C ALA A 179 7.08 5.53 16.10
N ALA A 180 6.45 5.78 17.25
CA ALA A 180 6.98 6.71 18.25
C ALA A 180 8.39 6.30 18.71
N ARG A 181 8.62 5.00 18.90
CA ARG A 181 9.94 4.46 19.27
C ARG A 181 10.95 4.61 18.14
N ALA A 182 10.54 4.32 16.90
CA ALA A 182 11.40 4.49 15.73
C ALA A 182 11.87 5.95 15.61
N PHE A 183 10.93 6.90 15.64
CA PHE A 183 11.24 8.32 15.54
C PHE A 183 12.01 8.89 16.75
N ALA A 184 11.79 8.36 17.96
CA ALA A 184 12.58 8.74 19.12
C ALA A 184 14.06 8.40 18.98
N ALA A 185 14.38 7.29 18.30
CA ALA A 185 15.75 6.85 18.04
C ALA A 185 16.45 7.59 16.88
N LEU A 186 15.68 8.28 16.03
CA LEU A 186 16.24 9.07 14.93
C LEU A 186 16.85 10.39 15.44
N PRO A 187 17.99 10.82 14.88
CA PRO A 187 18.47 12.18 15.05
C PRO A 187 17.45 13.18 14.48
N SER A 188 17.47 14.41 14.98
CA SER A 188 16.69 15.49 14.37
C SER A 188 17.27 15.83 12.99
N ALA A 189 16.42 16.23 12.05
CA ALA A 189 16.82 16.65 10.70
C ALA A 189 17.71 15.65 9.93
N SER A 190 17.42 14.36 10.07
CA SER A 190 18.18 13.27 9.43
C SER A 190 17.47 12.60 8.25
N LEU A 191 16.22 12.95 7.97
CA LEU A 191 15.42 12.35 6.92
C LEU A 191 15.11 13.33 5.79
N ASP A 192 15.09 12.81 4.57
CA ASP A 192 14.65 13.47 3.35
C ASP A 192 13.16 13.24 3.08
N LEU A 193 12.66 12.06 3.44
CA LEU A 193 11.29 11.65 3.17
C LEU A 193 10.67 10.95 4.39
N VAL A 194 9.45 11.33 4.72
CA VAL A 194 8.52 10.49 5.49
C VAL A 194 7.32 10.22 4.60
N VAL A 195 7.02 8.96 4.37
CA VAL A 195 5.86 8.51 3.60
C VAL A 195 5.00 7.57 4.44
N SER A 196 3.69 7.59 4.26
CA SER A 196 2.80 6.68 5.00
C SER A 196 1.45 6.52 4.28
N ASN A 197 0.90 5.30 4.34
CA ASN A 197 -0.54 5.08 4.23
C ASN A 197 -1.07 4.78 5.64
N PRO A 198 -1.35 5.83 6.46
CA PRO A 198 -1.75 5.65 7.84
C PRO A 198 -3.20 5.18 7.96
N PRO A 199 -3.62 4.65 9.12
CA PRO A 199 -5.05 4.52 9.41
C PRO A 199 -5.71 5.91 9.42
N TYR A 200 -6.79 6.05 8.68
CA TYR A 200 -7.50 7.34 8.49
C TYR A 200 -9.02 7.25 8.70
N VAL A 201 -9.56 6.07 9.02
CA VAL A 201 -11.00 5.87 9.21
C VAL A 201 -11.42 6.34 10.61
N PRO A 202 -12.45 7.20 10.74
CA PRO A 202 -13.03 7.54 12.04
C PRO A 202 -13.58 6.30 12.76
N ALA A 203 -13.41 6.21 14.08
CA ALA A 203 -13.83 5.03 14.86
C ALA A 203 -15.33 4.73 14.80
N ALA A 204 -16.17 5.73 14.52
CA ALA A 204 -17.62 5.56 14.36
C ALA A 204 -18.04 5.15 12.94
N ASN A 205 -17.12 5.24 11.97
CA ASN A 205 -17.39 4.92 10.58
C ASN A 205 -17.13 3.45 10.30
N ARG A 206 -17.65 2.97 9.16
CA ARG A 206 -17.37 1.64 8.67
C ARG A 206 -16.94 1.73 7.22
N PRO A 207 -15.82 1.10 6.83
CA PRO A 207 -15.41 1.04 5.44
C PRO A 207 -16.51 0.46 4.54
N GLU A 208 -16.68 1.04 3.35
CA GLU A 208 -17.70 0.60 2.38
C GLU A 208 -17.46 -0.84 1.90
N SER A 209 -16.19 -1.21 1.70
CA SER A 209 -15.80 -2.52 1.20
C SER A 209 -15.96 -3.61 2.27
N ARG A 210 -16.71 -4.67 1.91
CA ARG A 210 -16.96 -5.80 2.80
C ARG A 210 -15.69 -6.55 3.17
N GLU A 211 -14.82 -6.73 2.20
CA GLU A 211 -13.50 -7.31 2.35
C GLU A 211 -12.70 -6.57 3.43
N VAL A 212 -12.71 -5.22 3.37
CA VAL A 212 -11.91 -4.36 4.25
C VAL A 212 -12.35 -4.49 5.70
N TRP A 213 -13.63 -4.27 6.00
CA TRP A 213 -14.06 -4.33 7.41
C TRP A 213 -14.10 -5.75 7.99
N HIS A 214 -14.08 -6.80 7.17
CA HIS A 214 -14.03 -8.19 7.64
C HIS A 214 -12.62 -8.75 7.82
N HIS A 215 -11.67 -8.31 7.00
CA HIS A 215 -10.36 -8.97 6.88
C HIS A 215 -9.16 -8.06 7.12
N ASP A 216 -9.31 -6.74 6.98
CA ASP A 216 -8.20 -5.83 7.29
C ASP A 216 -8.12 -5.62 8.82
N PRO A 217 -6.91 -5.57 9.39
CA PRO A 217 -6.75 -5.30 10.83
C PRO A 217 -7.32 -3.94 11.22
N GLU A 218 -8.08 -3.86 12.32
CA GLU A 218 -8.64 -2.59 12.81
C GLU A 218 -7.56 -1.51 13.00
N ALA A 219 -6.38 -1.90 13.48
CA ALA A 219 -5.26 -0.99 13.69
C ALA A 219 -4.67 -0.40 12.39
N ALA A 220 -4.98 -0.98 11.23
CA ALA A 220 -4.61 -0.45 9.91
C ALA A 220 -5.71 0.46 9.33
N LEU A 221 -6.90 0.50 9.93
CA LEU A 221 -8.04 1.25 9.44
C LEU A 221 -8.33 2.48 10.30
N TYR A 222 -8.49 2.28 11.62
CA TYR A 222 -9.11 3.28 12.48
C TYR A 222 -8.11 4.17 13.23
N SER A 223 -8.43 5.46 13.34
CA SER A 223 -7.55 6.47 13.94
C SER A 223 -8.33 7.57 14.68
N GLY A 224 -8.77 7.26 15.90
CA GLY A 224 -9.46 8.24 16.74
C GLY A 224 -10.88 8.58 16.28
N ALA A 225 -11.45 9.64 16.86
CA ALA A 225 -12.85 10.03 16.62
C ALA A 225 -13.09 10.59 15.21
N ASP A 226 -12.09 11.25 14.63
CA ASP A 226 -12.15 11.94 13.34
C ASP A 226 -11.26 11.32 12.26
N GLY A 227 -10.55 10.22 12.58
CA GLY A 227 -9.62 9.57 11.65
C GLY A 227 -8.21 10.18 11.64
N LEU A 228 -7.95 11.29 12.35
CA LEU A 228 -6.74 12.09 12.17
C LEU A 228 -5.71 11.97 13.29
N ASP A 229 -5.99 11.20 14.35
CA ASP A 229 -5.11 11.08 15.53
C ASP A 229 -3.70 10.59 15.20
N PHE A 230 -3.58 9.57 14.36
CA PHE A 230 -2.28 9.09 13.91
C PHE A 230 -1.58 10.11 13.00
N ILE A 231 -2.32 10.78 12.12
CA ILE A 231 -1.79 11.80 11.21
C ILE A 231 -1.20 12.98 11.99
N ARG A 232 -1.87 13.45 13.05
CA ARG A 232 -1.35 14.50 13.96
C ARG A 232 -0.02 14.10 14.61
N ARG A 233 0.06 12.87 15.11
CA ARG A 233 1.30 12.35 15.72
C ARG A 233 2.41 12.21 14.68
N LEU A 234 2.08 11.66 13.51
CA LEU A 234 3.00 11.51 12.39
C LEU A 234 3.56 12.87 11.96
N ALA A 235 2.73 13.88 11.76
CA ALA A 235 3.18 15.23 11.41
C ALA A 235 4.16 15.79 12.46
N THR A 236 3.89 15.58 13.75
CA THR A 236 4.79 16.01 14.84
C THR A 236 6.14 15.29 14.81
N TRP A 237 6.13 13.97 14.63
CA TRP A 237 7.36 13.19 14.54
C TRP A 237 8.18 13.54 13.31
N SER A 238 7.51 13.68 12.15
CA SER A 238 8.11 14.07 10.88
C SER A 238 8.74 15.45 10.94
N ALA A 239 8.07 16.44 11.57
CA ALA A 239 8.61 17.79 11.72
C ALA A 239 9.96 17.82 12.46
N ARG A 240 10.18 16.91 13.42
CA ARG A 240 11.48 16.79 14.11
C ARG A 240 12.52 16.06 13.27
N ALA A 241 12.13 14.97 12.60
CA ALA A 241 13.06 14.06 11.93
C ALA A 241 13.46 14.54 10.53
N LEU A 242 12.59 15.25 9.81
CA LEU A 242 12.88 15.78 8.48
C LEU A 242 13.85 16.95 8.56
N ARG A 243 14.83 16.97 7.65
CA ARG A 243 15.68 18.14 7.43
C ARG A 243 14.88 19.28 6.79
N PRO A 244 15.38 20.53 6.79
CA PRO A 244 14.84 21.57 5.92
C PRO A 244 14.74 21.07 4.48
N GLU A 245 13.60 21.35 3.83
CA GLU A 245 13.22 20.86 2.50
C GLU A 245 12.92 19.34 2.42
N GLY A 246 12.97 18.62 3.54
CA GLY A 246 12.49 17.24 3.62
C GLY A 246 10.97 17.17 3.53
N VAL A 247 10.44 16.08 2.99
CA VAL A 247 9.02 16.01 2.59
C VAL A 247 8.25 14.99 3.42
N LEU A 248 7.03 15.35 3.81
CA LEU A 248 6.02 14.44 4.34
C LEU A 248 4.95 14.21 3.27
N VAL A 249 4.68 12.96 2.93
CA VAL A 249 3.63 12.57 1.96
C VAL A 249 2.77 11.47 2.57
N ILE A 250 1.44 11.65 2.60
CA ILE A 250 0.54 10.63 3.14
C ILE A 250 -0.66 10.38 2.22
N GLU A 251 -1.14 9.13 2.23
CA GLU A 251 -2.47 8.76 1.71
C GLU A 251 -3.55 9.03 2.78
N HIS A 252 -4.77 9.37 2.35
CA HIS A 252 -5.91 9.62 3.25
C HIS A 252 -7.27 9.43 2.54
N GLU A 253 -8.38 9.55 3.26
CA GLU A 253 -9.73 9.57 2.66
C GLU A 253 -10.03 10.89 1.94
N ASP A 254 -10.89 10.88 0.92
CA ASP A 254 -11.07 12.01 0.00
C ASP A 254 -11.63 13.29 0.63
N SER A 255 -12.34 13.18 1.76
CA SER A 255 -12.85 14.34 2.49
C SER A 255 -11.83 15.03 3.42
N GLN A 256 -10.68 14.40 3.69
CA GLN A 256 -9.78 14.83 4.79
C GLN A 256 -8.70 15.83 4.37
N GLY A 257 -8.53 16.09 3.07
CA GLY A 257 -7.39 16.86 2.55
C GLY A 257 -7.24 18.25 3.17
N ALA A 258 -8.33 18.98 3.38
CA ALA A 258 -8.29 20.33 3.97
C ALA A 258 -7.75 20.32 5.41
N GLU A 259 -8.29 19.46 6.26
CA GLU A 259 -7.89 19.35 7.67
C GLU A 259 -6.44 18.84 7.81
N ILE A 260 -6.01 17.92 6.94
CA ILE A 260 -4.62 17.44 6.92
C ILE A 260 -3.65 18.56 6.57
N ARG A 261 -3.98 19.44 5.61
CA ARG A 261 -3.15 20.60 5.28
C ARG A 261 -3.02 21.55 6.47
N GLU A 262 -4.07 21.75 7.25
CA GLU A 262 -4.00 22.55 8.50
C GLU A 262 -3.13 21.87 9.57
N ILE A 263 -3.25 20.55 9.74
CA ILE A 263 -2.37 19.77 10.64
C ILE A 263 -0.91 19.94 10.24
N PHE A 264 -0.60 19.87 8.94
CA PHE A 264 0.76 20.05 8.44
C PHE A 264 1.27 21.47 8.67
N ALA A 265 0.46 22.49 8.37
CA ALA A 265 0.83 23.88 8.65
C ALA A 265 1.12 24.12 10.14
N ASN A 266 0.27 23.61 11.04
CA ASN A 266 0.45 23.73 12.49
C ASN A 266 1.68 22.97 13.02
N ALA A 267 2.11 21.91 12.34
CA ALA A 267 3.34 21.19 12.66
C ALA A 267 4.63 21.86 12.10
N GLY A 268 4.49 22.99 11.39
CA GLY A 268 5.60 23.74 10.81
C GLY A 268 6.05 23.22 9.46
N PHE A 269 5.11 22.75 8.64
CA PHE A 269 5.34 22.49 7.23
C PHE A 269 4.81 23.65 6.37
N SER A 270 5.38 23.82 5.19
CA SER A 270 4.98 24.79 4.18
C SER A 270 4.58 24.10 2.89
N GLY A 271 3.78 24.78 2.07
CA GLY A 271 3.38 24.26 0.75
C GLY A 271 2.50 23.02 0.83
N ALA A 272 1.68 22.89 1.88
CA ALA A 272 0.78 21.75 2.02
C ALA A 272 -0.23 21.73 0.86
N ALA A 273 -0.25 20.63 0.11
CA ALA A 273 -1.08 20.46 -1.08
C ALA A 273 -1.69 19.07 -1.11
N THR A 274 -2.86 18.95 -1.72
CA THR A 274 -3.56 17.67 -1.88
C THR A 274 -3.69 17.36 -3.36
N ALA A 275 -3.15 16.21 -3.76
CA ALA A 275 -3.23 15.65 -5.10
C ALA A 275 -4.33 14.59 -5.18
N ARG A 276 -4.83 14.41 -6.40
CA ARG A 276 -5.86 13.44 -6.74
C ARG A 276 -5.27 12.14 -7.25
N ASP A 277 -5.93 11.04 -6.96
CA ASP A 277 -5.65 9.74 -7.58
C ASP A 277 -6.16 9.68 -9.04
N LEU A 278 -5.90 8.55 -9.70
CA LEU A 278 -6.33 8.31 -11.09
C LEU A 278 -7.87 8.28 -11.27
N THR A 279 -8.64 8.22 -10.18
CA THR A 279 -10.11 8.31 -10.20
C THR A 279 -10.61 9.75 -9.97
N GLY A 280 -9.69 10.71 -9.82
CA GLY A 280 -10.00 12.12 -9.60
C GLY A 280 -10.43 12.46 -8.17
N ARG A 281 -10.20 11.55 -7.20
CA ARG A 281 -10.49 11.77 -5.78
C ARG A 281 -9.25 12.28 -5.07
N ASP A 282 -9.42 13.24 -4.18
CA ASP A 282 -8.36 13.69 -3.29
C ASP A 282 -7.86 12.48 -2.50
N ARG A 283 -6.55 12.24 -2.51
CA ARG A 283 -6.03 10.98 -1.95
C ARG A 283 -4.68 11.14 -1.28
N ILE A 284 -3.86 12.06 -1.77
CA ILE A 284 -2.49 12.24 -1.32
C ILE A 284 -2.32 13.68 -0.82
N THR A 285 -1.86 13.86 0.41
CA THR A 285 -1.46 15.18 0.90
C THR A 285 0.02 15.19 1.20
N SER A 286 0.72 16.21 0.70
CA SER A 286 2.15 16.40 0.88
C SER A 286 2.47 17.80 1.41
N ALA A 287 3.55 17.93 2.17
CA ALA A 287 4.12 19.22 2.52
C ALA A 287 5.63 19.14 2.76
N VAL A 288 6.29 20.29 2.68
CA VAL A 288 7.74 20.42 2.82
C VAL A 288 8.08 21.00 4.19
N ARG A 289 9.08 20.44 4.85
CA ARG A 289 9.58 20.94 6.12
C ARG A 289 10.25 22.30 5.91
N SER A 290 9.65 23.36 6.44
CA SER A 290 10.17 24.71 6.31
C SER A 290 11.58 24.82 6.89
N ALA A 291 12.45 25.58 6.23
CA ALA A 291 13.71 26.01 6.82
C ALA A 291 13.42 26.76 8.14
N SER A 292 14.15 26.42 9.19
CA SER A 292 14.15 27.25 10.41
C SER A 292 14.55 28.66 10.01
N ASN A 293 13.73 29.68 10.28
CA ASN A 293 14.02 31.08 9.98
C ASN A 293 15.45 31.45 10.41
N GLY A 294 16.33 31.47 9.43
CA GLY A 294 17.77 31.63 9.51
C GLY A 294 18.27 31.60 8.07
N ASP A 295 18.11 32.74 7.39
CA ASP A 295 18.44 33.04 5.99
C ASP A 295 17.60 32.37 4.89
N ALA A 296 16.50 33.03 4.51
CA ALA A 296 15.88 32.86 3.20
C ALA A 296 16.43 33.90 2.21
N PRO A 297 16.54 33.53 0.92
CA PRO A 297 15.86 34.35 -0.08
C PRO A 297 14.86 33.51 -0.86
N GLY A 298 13.64 34.04 -0.97
CA GLY A 298 12.48 33.36 -1.51
C GLY A 298 12.61 32.94 -2.97
N ARG A 299 11.93 31.85 -3.32
CA ARG A 299 11.61 31.46 -4.69
C ARG A 299 10.10 31.28 -4.86
N PRO A 300 9.56 31.53 -6.07
CA PRO A 300 8.13 31.65 -6.31
C PRO A 300 7.43 30.28 -6.40
N ALA A 301 6.15 30.27 -6.03
CA ALA A 301 5.25 29.13 -6.13
C ALA A 301 5.03 28.69 -7.59
N ILE A 302 4.96 27.38 -7.81
CA ILE A 302 4.61 26.76 -9.11
C ILE A 302 3.09 26.61 -9.17
N MET A 303 2.47 27.01 -10.30
CA MET A 303 1.06 26.82 -10.64
C MET A 303 0.74 25.36 -10.98
#